data_AF-A0A522LI62-F1
#
_entry.id   AF-A0A522LI62-F1
#
_cell.length_a   1.000
_cell.length_b   1.000
_cell.length_c   1.000
_cell.angle_alpha   90.00
_cell.angle_beta   90.00
_cell.angle_gamma   90.00
#
_symmetry.space_group_name_H-M   'P 1'
#
loop_
_entity.id
_entity.type
_entity.pdbx_description
1 polymer ?
#
loop_
_entity_poly.entity_id
_entity_poly.type
_entity_poly.pdbx_seq_one_letter_code
_entity_poly.pdbx_strand_id
1 'polypeptide(L)' 'MSTLNFRTLDLNLLRVFDEVMAERSLTRAARNLSLTQPAVSNALR' A
#
# COMPACT_ATOMS: atom_id res chain seq x y z
N MET A 1 8.41 11.07 22.14
CA MET A 1 8.82 10.35 20.91
C MET A 1 8.01 9.07 20.85
N SER A 2 7.17 8.91 19.83
CA SER A 2 6.41 7.66 19.63
C SER A 2 7.38 6.58 19.19
N THR A 3 7.64 5.58 20.03
CA THR A 3 8.38 4.39 19.64
C THR A 3 7.58 3.64 18.58
N LEU A 4 8.09 3.61 17.34
CA LEU A 4 7.54 2.76 16.28
C LEU A 4 7.50 1.32 16.76
N ASN A 5 6.29 0.77 16.90
CA ASN A 5 6.10 -0.62 17.29
C ASN A 5 6.10 -1.49 16.03
N PHE A 6 7.26 -2.06 15.73
CA PHE A 6 7.42 -2.94 14.56
C PHE A 6 6.57 -4.22 14.62
N ARG A 7 6.08 -4.63 15.80
CA ARG A 7 5.16 -5.78 15.89
C ARG A 7 3.77 -5.50 15.34
N THR A 8 3.38 -4.23 15.22
CA THR A 8 2.06 -3.84 14.71
C THR A 8 2.12 -3.31 13.27
N LEU A 9 3.26 -3.47 12.60
CA LEU A 9 3.41 -3.05 11.21
C LEU A 9 2.71 -4.05 10.29
N ASP A 10 1.72 -3.59 9.53
CA ASP A 10 1.13 -4.39 8.46
C ASP A 10 2.07 -4.43 7.26
N LEU A 11 2.72 -5.58 7.07
CA LEU A 11 3.68 -5.79 5.99
C LEU A 11 3.02 -5.77 4.60
N ASN A 12 1.71 -5.95 4.51
CA ASN A 12 1.00 -5.82 3.24
C ASN A 12 1.00 -4.38 2.73
N LEU A 13 1.03 -3.39 3.63
CA LEU A 13 1.11 -1.98 3.25
C LEU A 13 2.42 -1.64 2.55
N LEU A 14 3.52 -2.31 2.91
CA LEU A 14 4.80 -2.14 2.23
C LEU A 14 4.73 -2.58 0.77
N ARG A 15 4.01 -3.67 0.49
CA ARG A 15 3.77 -4.15 -0.88
C ARG A 15 2.91 -3.18 -1.68
N VAL A 16 1.85 -2.64 -1.07
CA VAL A 16 0.99 -1.64 -1.71
C VAL A 16 1.78 -0.37 -2.03
N PHE A 17 2.61 0.08 -1.09
CA PHE A 17 3.45 1.26 -1.25
C PHE A 17 4.46 1.09 -2.40
N ASP A 18 5.19 -0.03 -2.42
CA ASP A 18 6.18 -0.33 -3.46
C ASP A 18 5.55 -0.33 -4.87
N GLU A 19 4.42 -1.01 -5.03
CA GLU A 19 3.71 -1.06 -6.32
C GLU A 19 3.24 0.32 -6.78
N VAL A 20 2.67 1.13 -5.87
CA VAL A 20 2.19 2.47 -6.23
C VAL A 20 3.35 3.38 -6.64
N MET A 21 4.51 3.26 -5.98
CA MET A 21 5.72 4.00 -6.33
C MET A 21 6.27 3.59 -7.70
N ALA A 22 6.22 2.30 -8.04
CA ALA A 22 6.63 1.78 -9.34
C ALA A 22 5.68 2.21 -10.47
N GLU A 23 4.37 2.06 -10.25
CA GLU A 23 3.35 2.27 -11.26
C GLU A 23 2.98 3.74 -11.48
N ARG A 24 3.19 4.60 -10.47
CA ARG A 24 2.76 6.01 -10.42
C ARG A 24 1.28 6.21 -10.80
N SER A 25 0.47 5.17 -10.65
CA SER A 25 -0.95 5.12 -11.00
C SER A 25 -1.66 4.14 -10.08
N LEU A 26 -2.61 4.64 -9.27
CA LEU A 26 -3.37 3.82 -8.32
C LEU A 26 -4.19 2.73 -9.03
N THR A 27 -4.70 3.01 -10.22
CA THR A 27 -5.49 2.04 -11.01
C THR A 27 -4.63 0.90 -11.54
N ARG A 28 -3.42 1.21 -12.03
CA ARG A 28 -2.49 0.16 -12.52
C ARG A 28 -1.93 -0.66 -11.36
N ALA A 29 -1.56 -0.01 -10.26
CA ALA A 29 -1.12 -0.70 -9.04
C ALA A 29 -2.19 -1.65 -8.50
N ALA A 30 -3.45 -1.21 -8.42
CA ALA A 30 -4.55 -2.06 -8.00
C ALA A 30 -4.73 -3.29 -8.90
N ARG A 31 -4.62 -3.10 -10.23
CA ARG A 31 -4.67 -4.22 -11.19
C ARG A 31 -3.54 -5.23 -10.95
N ASN A 32 -2.31 -4.76 -10.75
CA ASN A 32 -1.14 -5.63 -10.53
C ASN A 32 -1.21 -6.36 -9.17
N LEU A 33 -1.79 -5.71 -8.16
CA LEU A 33 -1.99 -6.29 -6.83
C LEU A 33 -3.23 -7.19 -6.72
N SER A 34 -4.02 -7.32 -7.80
CA SER A 34 -5.34 -7.99 -7.77
C SER A 34 -6.28 -7.41 -6.69
N LEU A 35 -6.20 -6.10 -6.50
CA LEU A 35 -7.03 -5.31 -5.59
C LEU A 35 -7.95 -4.38 -6.38
N THR A 36 -8.94 -3.82 -5.70
CA THR A 36 -9.71 -2.71 -6.24
C THR A 36 -8.94 -1.40 -6.03
N GLN A 37 -9.10 -0.43 -6.93
CA GLN A 37 -8.48 0.88 -6.78
C GLN A 37 -8.85 1.57 -5.45
N PRO A 38 -10.12 1.51 -4.96
CA PRO A 38 -10.46 2.04 -3.64
C PRO A 38 -9.72 1.37 -2.48
N ALA A 39 -9.44 0.06 -2.55
CA ALA A 39 -8.67 -0.65 -1.53
C ALA A 39 -7.22 -0.14 -1.46
N VAL A 40 -6.59 0.07 -2.63
CA VAL A 40 -5.23 0.65 -2.71
C VAL A 40 -5.21 2.10 -2.21
N SER A 41 -6.20 2.92 -2.59
CA SER A 41 -6.32 4.30 -2.09
C SER A 41 -6.48 4.35 -0.57
N ASN A 42 -7.31 3.47 0.00
CA ASN A 42 -7.53 3.38 1.45
C ASN A 42 -6.28 2.93 2.20
N ALA A 43 -5.46 2.06 1.61
CA ALA A 43 -4.19 1.61 2.19
C ALA A 43 -3.11 2.71 2.25
N LEU A 44 -3.26 3.80 1.49
CA LEU A 44 -2.34 4.95 1.48
C LEU A 44 -2.85 6.16 2.27
N ARG A 45 -4.06 6.07 2.84
CA ARG A 45 -4.69 7.16 3.58
C ARG A 45 -4.10 7.34 4.98
#